data_AF-W7DWR6-F1
#
_entry.id   AF-W7DWR6-F1
#
_cell.length_a   1.000
_cell.length_b   1.000
_cell.length_c   1.000
_cell.angle_alpha   90.00
_cell.angle_beta   90.00
_cell.angle_gamma   90.00
#
_symmetry.space_group_name_H-M   'P 1'
#
loop_
_entity.id
_entity.type
_entity.pdbx_description
1 polymer ?
#
loop_
_entity_poly.entity_id
_entity_poly.type
_entity_poly.pdbx_seq_one_letter_code
_entity_poly.pdbx_strand_id
1 'polypeptide(L)'
;MLERKKWYQYIFAVFKNETNHYFQALEDVTFEVRCGECIGLIGLNGSGKSTLASLLAGHLAPSSGVIKRNGLASLLAINSGMKPNLTGIENIRLKLLLMDFKPAEIKERIQSIVEFTELHDFIYQPLKHYSSGMRAKLGFAIAVQTNPDILIIDEALSVGDQTFYQKCLQEIERFKQEGKTIFFVSHAISQVREISDRVVWVHYGQMKMFGDTQEVCLEYSKFIHHFNKKSKSERLREQQEMMNGQKRTVTSKQKGNRGAKLWQQLFSASLLLLVLIISAWQMFQN
;
A
#
# COMPACT_ATOMS: atom_id res chain seq x y z
N MET A 1 -50.41 -3.19 -9.48
CA MET A 1 -49.58 -4.32 -9.95
C MET A 1 -48.31 -4.33 -9.13
N LEU A 2 -48.24 -5.19 -8.11
CA LEU A 2 -47.07 -5.35 -7.24
C LEU A 2 -46.16 -6.42 -7.85
N GLU A 3 -44.92 -6.03 -8.18
CA GLU A 3 -43.90 -6.95 -8.69
C GLU A 3 -43.66 -8.08 -7.70
N ARG A 4 -43.92 -9.32 -8.13
CA ARG A 4 -43.49 -10.52 -7.42
C ARG A 4 -41.96 -10.58 -7.42
N LYS A 5 -41.32 -10.01 -6.40
CA LYS A 5 -39.89 -10.20 -6.14
C LYS A 5 -39.62 -11.70 -6.02
N LYS A 6 -38.81 -12.24 -6.94
CA LYS A 6 -38.47 -13.66 -7.05
C LYS A 6 -37.61 -14.10 -5.86
N TRP A 7 -38.24 -14.46 -4.76
CA TRP A 7 -37.62 -14.94 -3.52
C TRP A 7 -36.60 -16.07 -3.73
N TYR A 8 -36.75 -16.89 -4.77
CA TYR A 8 -35.77 -17.89 -5.17
C TYR A 8 -34.37 -17.32 -5.46
N GLN A 9 -34.23 -16.06 -5.90
CA GLN A 9 -32.90 -15.43 -6.09
C GLN A 9 -32.13 -15.27 -4.76
N TYR A 10 -32.83 -15.07 -3.64
CA TYR A 10 -32.21 -15.05 -2.31
C TYR A 10 -31.77 -16.45 -1.87
N ILE A 11 -32.52 -17.49 -2.26
CA ILE A 11 -32.13 -18.88 -2.02
C ILE A 11 -30.88 -19.23 -2.84
N PHE A 12 -30.84 -18.85 -4.12
CA PHE A 12 -29.65 -19.04 -4.95
C PHE A 12 -28.43 -18.24 -4.46
N ALA A 13 -28.62 -17.06 -3.87
CA ALA A 13 -27.54 -16.30 -3.24
C ALA A 13 -26.93 -17.02 -2.01
N VAL A 14 -27.73 -17.80 -1.27
CA VAL A 14 -27.26 -18.65 -0.16
C VAL A 14 -26.49 -19.88 -0.66
N PHE A 15 -26.80 -20.38 -1.86
CA PHE A 15 -26.11 -21.51 -2.49
C PHE A 15 -24.99 -21.13 -3.47
N LYS A 16 -24.76 -19.83 -3.69
CA LYS A 16 -23.66 -19.36 -4.54
C LYS A 16 -22.35 -19.51 -3.76
N ASN A 17 -21.66 -20.62 -3.98
CA ASN A 17 -20.25 -20.77 -3.63
C ASN A 17 -19.44 -19.80 -4.50
N GLU A 18 -19.44 -18.52 -4.15
CA GLU A 18 -18.46 -17.58 -4.70
C GLU A 18 -17.10 -18.00 -4.14
N THR A 19 -16.32 -18.68 -4.97
CA THR A 19 -14.88 -18.85 -4.74
C THR A 19 -14.26 -17.46 -4.77
N ASN A 20 -14.21 -16.81 -3.61
CA ASN A 20 -13.48 -15.57 -3.45
C ASN A 20 -11.99 -15.88 -3.60
N HIS A 21 -11.45 -15.56 -4.77
CA HIS A 21 -10.02 -15.50 -4.99
C HIS A 21 -9.53 -14.18 -4.41
N TYR A 22 -8.54 -14.23 -3.53
CA TYR A 22 -7.82 -13.03 -3.11
C TYR A 22 -6.41 -13.03 -3.69
N PHE A 23 -5.90 -11.83 -3.91
CA PHE A 23 -4.57 -11.59 -4.44
C PHE A 23 -3.60 -11.34 -3.28
N GLN A 24 -2.60 -12.21 -3.16
CA GLN A 24 -1.55 -12.10 -2.16
C GLN A 24 -0.43 -11.20 -2.71
N ALA A 25 -0.46 -9.93 -2.30
CA ALA A 25 0.47 -8.92 -2.80
C ALA A 25 1.91 -9.12 -2.32
N LEU A 26 2.10 -9.71 -1.13
CA LEU A 26 3.39 -10.09 -0.58
C LEU A 26 3.29 -11.47 0.09
N GLU A 27 4.38 -12.24 0.01
CA GLU A 27 4.49 -13.57 0.58
C GLU A 27 5.85 -13.75 1.26
N ASP A 28 5.79 -14.04 2.57
CA ASP A 28 6.93 -14.42 3.42
C ASP A 28 8.18 -13.54 3.29
N VAL A 29 7.96 -12.22 3.32
CA VAL A 29 9.05 -11.23 3.26
C VAL A 29 9.64 -11.02 4.64
N THR A 30 10.94 -11.34 4.80
CA THR A 30 11.67 -11.19 6.07
C THR A 30 13.00 -10.48 5.82
N PHE A 31 13.23 -9.35 6.49
CA PHE A 31 14.51 -8.65 6.50
C PHE A 31 14.63 -7.73 7.72
N GLU A 32 15.85 -7.30 8.02
CA GLU A 32 16.16 -6.38 9.12
C GLU A 32 16.97 -5.20 8.60
N VAL A 33 16.65 -4.00 9.09
CA VAL A 33 17.26 -2.73 8.71
C VAL A 33 17.80 -2.04 9.96
N ARG A 34 19.04 -1.55 9.87
CA ARG A 34 19.71 -0.82 10.94
C ARG A 34 19.38 0.67 10.82
N CYS A 35 19.39 1.38 11.95
CA CYS A 35 19.25 2.83 11.96
C CYS A 35 20.38 3.48 11.14
N GLY A 36 20.06 4.56 10.43
CA GLY A 36 21.00 5.28 9.57
C GLY A 36 21.21 4.67 8.18
N GLU A 37 20.66 3.47 7.90
CA GLU A 37 20.77 2.88 6.57
C GLU A 37 19.76 3.48 5.59
N CYS A 38 20.21 3.64 4.34
CA CYS A 38 19.36 3.84 3.19
C CYS A 38 19.17 2.52 2.44
N ILE A 39 17.93 2.06 2.35
CA ILE A 39 17.55 0.79 1.73
C ILE A 39 16.83 1.05 0.41
N GLY A 40 17.38 0.53 -0.69
CA GLY A 40 16.73 0.54 -1.99
C GLY A 40 15.67 -0.55 -2.10
N LEU A 41 14.49 -0.25 -2.64
CA LEU A 41 13.49 -1.25 -3.02
C LEU A 41 13.39 -1.32 -4.55
N ILE A 42 13.78 -2.45 -5.11
CA ILE A 42 13.77 -2.69 -6.56
C ILE A 42 12.89 -3.87 -6.96
N GLY A 43 12.47 -3.85 -8.22
CA GLY A 43 11.62 -4.88 -8.81
C GLY A 43 10.76 -4.34 -9.94
N LEU A 44 10.20 -5.24 -10.76
CA LEU A 44 9.29 -4.88 -11.84
C LEU A 44 7.98 -4.27 -11.33
N ASN A 45 7.21 -3.67 -12.24
CA ASN A 45 5.86 -3.21 -11.91
C ASN A 45 4.98 -4.38 -11.47
N GLY A 46 4.17 -4.15 -10.44
CA GLY A 46 3.35 -5.21 -9.83
C GLY A 46 4.11 -6.18 -8.92
N SER A 47 5.40 -5.98 -8.66
CA SER A 47 6.17 -6.89 -7.80
C SER A 47 5.81 -6.83 -6.31
N GLY A 48 5.11 -5.79 -5.85
CA GLY A 48 4.73 -5.61 -4.43
C GLY A 48 5.47 -4.48 -3.69
N LYS A 49 6.35 -3.72 -4.37
CA LYS A 49 7.11 -2.59 -3.76
C LYS A 49 6.23 -1.58 -3.02
N SER A 50 5.18 -1.06 -3.66
CA SER A 50 4.31 -0.05 -3.04
C SER A 50 3.48 -0.63 -1.88
N THR A 51 3.14 -1.92 -1.93
CA THR A 51 2.53 -2.63 -0.79
C THR A 51 3.50 -2.71 0.37
N LEU A 52 4.77 -3.07 0.11
CA LEU A 52 5.82 -3.13 1.13
C LEU A 52 6.08 -1.74 1.72
N ALA A 53 6.19 -0.70 0.89
CA ALA A 53 6.33 0.68 1.32
C ALA A 53 5.16 1.12 2.21
N SER A 54 3.91 0.75 1.86
CA SER A 54 2.73 1.07 2.66
C SER A 54 2.69 0.34 4.01
N LEU A 55 3.18 -0.90 4.06
CA LEU A 55 3.33 -1.66 5.30
C LEU A 55 4.41 -1.04 6.20
N LEU A 56 5.57 -0.68 5.64
CA LEU A 56 6.65 -0.01 6.37
C LEU A 56 6.22 1.36 6.92
N ALA A 57 5.38 2.08 6.16
CA ALA A 57 4.80 3.34 6.59
C ALA A 57 3.78 3.19 7.74
N GLY A 58 3.20 2.00 7.90
CA GLY A 58 2.07 1.76 8.79
C GLY A 58 0.71 2.17 8.21
N HIS A 59 0.63 2.44 6.91
CA HIS A 59 -0.65 2.71 6.23
C HIS A 59 -1.49 1.44 6.04
N LEU A 60 -0.84 0.28 6.00
CA LEU A 60 -1.48 -1.03 5.94
C LEU A 60 -1.01 -1.88 7.13
N ALA A 61 -1.91 -2.73 7.63
CA ALA A 61 -1.55 -3.79 8.56
C ALA A 61 -1.24 -5.09 7.79
N PRO A 62 -0.23 -5.87 8.21
CA PRO A 62 0.05 -7.15 7.58
C PRO A 62 -1.11 -8.14 7.82
N SER A 63 -1.42 -8.96 6.81
CA SER A 63 -2.41 -10.05 6.98
C SER A 63 -1.88 -11.21 7.84
N SER A 64 -0.56 -11.37 7.88
CA SER A 64 0.18 -12.33 8.71
C SER A 64 1.60 -11.82 8.97
N GLY A 65 2.24 -12.32 10.03
CA GLY A 65 3.59 -11.87 10.43
C GLY A 65 3.57 -10.61 11.31
N VAL A 66 4.76 -10.05 11.57
CA VAL A 66 4.94 -8.92 12.49
C VAL A 66 5.93 -7.93 11.88
N ILE A 67 5.61 -6.64 11.98
CA ILE A 67 6.50 -5.54 11.63
C ILE A 67 6.86 -4.81 12.94
N LYS A 68 8.15 -4.83 13.30
CA LYS A 68 8.69 -4.05 14.42
C LYS A 68 9.41 -2.84 13.86
N ARG A 69 9.01 -1.65 14.31
CA ARG A 69 9.57 -0.37 13.86
C ARG A 69 9.82 0.50 15.09
N ASN A 70 11.00 1.10 15.14
CA ASN A 70 11.36 2.07 16.17
C ASN A 70 11.27 3.48 15.57
N GLY A 71 10.23 4.21 15.94
CA GLY A 71 10.04 5.61 15.51
C GLY A 71 8.95 5.84 14.46
N LEU A 72 8.75 7.11 14.13
CA LEU A 72 7.76 7.56 13.16
C LEU A 72 8.24 7.32 11.73
N ALA A 73 7.41 6.72 10.88
CA ALA A 73 7.68 6.68 9.43
C ALA A 73 6.77 7.64 8.68
N SER A 74 7.31 8.22 7.61
CA SER A 74 6.59 9.06 6.68
C SER A 74 6.76 8.51 5.26
N LEU A 75 5.63 8.25 4.59
CA LEU A 75 5.62 7.83 3.19
C LEU A 75 5.35 9.01 2.28
N LEU A 76 6.37 9.36 1.51
CA LEU A 76 6.27 10.26 0.39
C LEU A 76 5.88 9.48 -0.87
N ALA A 77 4.62 9.64 -1.29
CA ALA A 77 4.20 9.30 -2.65
C ALA A 77 3.66 10.56 -3.31
N ILE A 78 3.94 10.77 -4.60
CA ILE A 78 3.67 12.01 -5.37
C ILE A 78 2.23 12.54 -5.19
N ASN A 79 1.26 11.65 -4.92
CA ASN A 79 -0.16 12.00 -4.77
C ASN A 79 -0.76 11.67 -3.38
N SER A 80 0.05 11.30 -2.38
CA SER A 80 -0.47 10.81 -1.09
C SER A 80 -1.02 11.92 -0.20
N GLY A 81 -2.35 11.95 -0.06
CA GLY A 81 -3.05 12.69 1.00
C GLY A 81 -3.11 14.21 0.82
N MET A 82 -2.73 14.74 -0.34
CA MET A 82 -2.96 16.14 -0.71
C MET A 82 -4.33 16.31 -1.36
N LYS A 83 -4.96 17.47 -1.17
CA LYS A 83 -6.29 17.82 -1.68
C LYS A 83 -6.16 18.70 -2.93
N PRO A 84 -6.60 18.23 -4.12
CA PRO A 84 -6.44 18.95 -5.38
C PRO A 84 -7.10 20.33 -5.43
N ASN A 85 -8.20 20.50 -4.69
CA ASN A 85 -8.96 21.76 -4.65
C ASN A 85 -8.39 22.80 -3.69
N LEU A 86 -7.47 22.41 -2.81
CA LEU A 86 -6.77 23.31 -1.91
C LEU A 86 -5.49 23.83 -2.56
N THR A 87 -5.04 25.01 -2.14
CA THR A 87 -3.77 25.62 -2.52
C THR A 87 -2.58 24.84 -1.95
N GLY A 88 -1.37 25.13 -2.44
CA GLY A 88 -0.12 24.59 -1.87
C GLY A 88 -0.01 24.85 -0.38
N ILE A 89 -0.21 26.11 0.03
CA ILE A 89 -0.09 26.51 1.43
C ILE A 89 -1.15 25.87 2.34
N GLU A 90 -2.38 25.73 1.86
CA GLU A 90 -3.45 25.02 2.59
C GLU A 90 -3.13 23.53 2.72
N ASN A 91 -2.55 22.90 1.69
CA ASN A 91 -2.11 21.52 1.76
C ASN A 91 -0.98 21.32 2.77
N ILE A 92 0.01 22.22 2.80
CA ILE A 92 1.08 22.19 3.81
C ILE A 92 0.46 22.26 5.21
N ARG A 93 -0.39 23.28 5.45
CA ARG A 93 -1.02 23.48 6.74
C ARG A 93 -1.86 22.27 7.17
N LEU A 94 -2.67 21.73 6.26
CA LEU A 94 -3.48 20.55 6.51
C LEU A 94 -2.62 19.35 6.91
N LYS A 95 -1.53 19.09 6.18
CA LYS A 95 -0.62 17.97 6.47
C LYS A 95 0.03 18.11 7.84
N LEU A 96 0.53 19.30 8.18
CA LEU A 96 1.17 19.53 9.47
C LEU A 96 0.17 19.43 10.63
N LEU A 97 -1.07 19.89 10.45
CA LEU A 97 -2.14 19.70 11.43
C LEU A 97 -2.47 18.22 11.64
N LEU A 98 -2.52 17.42 10.57
CA LEU A 98 -2.76 15.97 10.65
C LEU A 98 -1.62 15.19 11.31
N MET A 99 -0.46 15.83 11.51
CA MET A 99 0.70 15.28 12.19
C MET A 99 0.86 15.86 13.60
N ASP A 100 -0.20 16.47 14.13
CA ASP A 100 -0.28 17.02 15.49
C ASP A 100 0.77 18.11 15.82
N PHE A 101 1.28 18.82 14.81
CA PHE A 101 2.13 19.99 15.04
C PHE A 101 1.35 21.16 15.65
N LYS A 102 1.99 21.91 16.55
CA LYS A 102 1.38 23.08 17.19
C LYS A 102 1.29 24.25 16.19
N PRO A 103 0.32 25.18 16.36
CA PRO A 103 0.16 26.33 15.46
C PRO A 103 1.42 27.18 15.25
N ALA A 104 2.26 27.32 16.29
CA ALA A 104 3.53 28.06 16.20
C ALA A 104 4.54 27.33 15.29
N GLU A 105 4.71 26.02 15.46
CA GLU A 105 5.59 25.18 14.65
C GLU A 105 5.12 25.11 13.20
N ILE A 106 3.81 25.07 12.98
CA ILE A 106 3.22 25.07 11.63
C ILE A 106 3.63 26.32 10.86
N LYS A 107 3.58 27.50 11.49
CA LYS A 107 3.93 28.77 10.84
C LYS A 107 5.40 28.77 10.38
N GLU A 108 6.31 28.32 11.24
CA GLU A 108 7.74 28.22 10.93
C GLU A 108 7.99 27.21 9.81
N ARG A 109 7.43 26.00 9.92
CA ARG A 109 7.60 24.95 8.92
C ARG A 109 7.01 25.32 7.56
N ILE A 110 5.89 26.04 7.52
CA ILE A 110 5.33 26.55 6.26
C ILE A 110 6.37 27.40 5.55
N GLN A 111 7.03 28.34 6.25
CA GLN A 111 8.02 29.21 5.64
C GLN A 111 9.19 28.41 5.04
N SER A 112 9.76 27.48 5.82
CA SER A 112 10.85 26.61 5.34
C SER A 112 10.45 25.77 4.13
N ILE A 113 9.21 25.25 4.11
CA ILE A 113 8.70 24.45 2.98
C ILE A 113 8.53 25.33 1.74
N VAL A 114 7.97 26.54 1.88
CA VAL A 114 7.80 27.45 0.73
C VAL A 114 9.15 27.78 0.10
N GLU A 115 10.14 28.12 0.92
CA GLU A 115 11.52 28.40 0.47
C GLU A 115 12.16 27.18 -0.20
N PHE A 116 12.03 25.99 0.39
CA PHE A 116 12.62 24.77 -0.16
C PHE A 116 12.04 24.39 -1.53
N THR A 117 10.73 24.56 -1.72
CA THR A 117 10.03 24.12 -2.93
C THR A 117 10.28 24.98 -4.16
N GLU A 118 10.68 26.24 -3.99
CA GLU A 118 10.85 27.23 -5.08
C GLU A 118 9.62 27.34 -5.99
N LEU A 119 8.41 27.14 -5.43
CA LEU A 119 7.17 27.24 -6.18
C LEU A 119 6.71 28.68 -6.39
N HIS A 120 7.32 29.64 -5.69
CA HIS A 120 6.96 31.06 -5.74
C HIS A 120 5.43 31.25 -5.62
N ASP A 121 4.82 32.03 -6.52
CA ASP A 121 3.39 32.35 -6.48
C ASP A 121 2.48 31.14 -6.71
N PHE A 122 2.99 30.04 -7.29
CA PHE A 122 2.19 28.83 -7.45
C PHE A 122 1.78 28.22 -6.11
N ILE A 123 2.49 28.51 -5.01
CA ILE A 123 2.10 28.00 -3.69
C ILE A 123 0.69 28.44 -3.27
N TYR A 124 0.22 29.57 -3.82
CA TYR A 124 -1.12 30.12 -3.57
C TYR A 124 -2.17 29.64 -4.59
N GLN A 125 -1.79 28.79 -5.55
CA GLN A 125 -2.69 28.21 -6.53
C GLN A 125 -3.17 26.82 -6.11
N PRO A 126 -4.41 26.43 -6.46
CA PRO A 126 -4.91 25.07 -6.23
C PRO A 126 -4.03 23.99 -6.86
N LEU A 127 -3.82 22.88 -6.14
CA LEU A 127 -2.96 21.76 -6.58
C LEU A 127 -3.41 21.11 -7.90
N LYS A 128 -4.69 21.19 -8.26
CA LYS A 128 -5.18 20.71 -9.56
C LYS A 128 -4.51 21.41 -10.75
N HIS A 129 -3.88 22.57 -10.55
CA HIS A 129 -3.11 23.29 -11.56
C HIS A 129 -1.61 22.96 -11.55
N TYR A 130 -1.15 22.11 -10.64
CA TYR A 130 0.26 21.79 -10.50
C TYR A 130 0.69 20.72 -11.50
N SER A 131 1.89 20.87 -12.06
CA SER A 131 2.56 19.77 -12.76
C SER A 131 2.87 18.61 -11.79
N SER A 132 3.22 17.44 -12.32
CA SER A 132 3.70 16.32 -11.51
C SER A 132 4.95 16.70 -10.71
N GLY A 133 5.87 17.44 -11.32
CA GLY A 133 7.08 17.92 -10.65
C GLY A 133 6.79 18.87 -9.51
N MET A 134 5.91 19.85 -9.70
CA MET A 134 5.52 20.77 -8.63
C MET A 134 4.88 20.03 -7.43
N ARG A 135 4.03 19.05 -7.71
CA ARG A 135 3.44 18.19 -6.65
C ARG A 135 4.49 17.38 -5.92
N ALA A 136 5.47 16.83 -6.62
CA ALA A 136 6.56 16.10 -6.01
C ALA A 136 7.46 17.01 -5.18
N LYS A 137 7.76 18.23 -5.65
CA LYS A 137 8.52 19.22 -4.87
C LYS A 137 7.83 19.52 -3.55
N LEU A 138 6.53 19.86 -3.62
CA LEU A 138 5.73 20.15 -2.43
C LEU A 138 5.65 18.95 -1.48
N GLY A 139 5.36 17.76 -2.01
CA GLY A 139 5.30 16.54 -1.22
C GLY A 139 6.61 16.26 -0.51
N PHE A 140 7.73 16.32 -1.23
CA PHE A 140 9.06 16.05 -0.69
C PHE A 140 9.40 17.04 0.44
N ALA A 141 9.20 18.33 0.19
CA ALA A 141 9.44 19.38 1.17
C ALA A 141 8.63 19.19 2.46
N ILE A 142 7.33 18.85 2.33
CA ILE A 142 6.50 18.51 3.50
C ILE A 142 7.08 17.29 4.23
N ALA A 143 7.44 16.23 3.51
CA ALA A 143 7.93 14.99 4.13
C ALA A 143 9.24 15.21 4.91
N VAL A 144 10.23 15.90 4.34
CA VAL A 144 11.50 16.15 5.04
C VAL A 144 11.32 17.11 6.22
N GLN A 145 10.45 18.12 6.09
CA GLN A 145 10.19 19.05 7.18
C GLN A 145 9.44 18.42 8.36
N THR A 146 8.92 17.20 8.23
CA THR A 146 8.29 16.49 9.35
C THR A 146 9.29 15.76 10.24
N ASN A 147 10.57 15.70 9.83
CA ASN A 147 11.66 15.04 10.54
C ASN A 147 11.34 13.61 11.04
N PRO A 148 10.86 12.71 10.16
CA PRO A 148 10.54 11.33 10.56
C PRO A 148 11.80 10.54 10.93
N ASP A 149 11.65 9.49 11.73
CA ASP A 149 12.72 8.52 12.02
C ASP A 149 12.99 7.59 10.83
N ILE A 150 11.94 7.35 10.03
CA ILE A 150 11.98 6.54 8.82
C ILE A 150 11.33 7.31 7.66
N LEU A 151 12.12 7.65 6.64
CA LEU A 151 11.63 8.32 5.44
C LEU A 151 11.48 7.31 4.30
N ILE A 152 10.28 7.17 3.75
CA ILE A 152 10.03 6.29 2.60
C ILE A 152 9.72 7.15 1.38
N ILE A 153 10.49 7.00 0.32
CA ILE A 153 10.41 7.81 -0.90
C ILE A 153 9.98 6.90 -2.04
N ASP A 154 8.72 7.05 -2.48
CA ASP A 154 8.13 6.23 -3.57
C ASP A 154 8.08 6.99 -4.89
N GLU A 155 9.05 6.71 -5.77
CA GLU A 155 9.21 7.27 -7.13
C GLU A 155 9.21 8.80 -7.24
N ALA A 156 9.23 9.52 -6.11
CA ALA A 156 9.02 10.96 -6.03
C ALA A 156 10.20 11.80 -6.55
N LEU A 157 11.40 11.23 -6.61
CA LEU A 157 12.59 11.96 -7.07
C LEU A 157 12.70 12.06 -8.60
N SER A 158 11.91 11.27 -9.34
CA SER A 158 12.07 11.15 -10.80
C SER A 158 11.35 12.21 -11.62
N VAL A 159 10.50 13.04 -11.00
CA VAL A 159 9.60 13.97 -11.70
C VAL A 159 9.99 15.46 -11.57
N GLY A 160 11.17 15.77 -11.02
CA GLY A 160 11.69 17.13 -10.86
C GLY A 160 12.78 17.53 -11.87
N ASP A 161 13.21 18.79 -11.82
CA ASP A 161 14.42 19.24 -12.49
C ASP A 161 15.69 18.79 -11.75
N GLN A 162 16.84 18.83 -12.45
CA GLN A 162 18.13 18.38 -11.91
C GLN A 162 18.55 19.16 -10.66
N THR A 163 18.25 20.45 -10.59
CA THR A 163 18.60 21.30 -9.44
C THR A 163 17.84 20.84 -8.19
N PHE A 164 16.55 20.56 -8.32
CA PHE A 164 15.75 20.03 -7.22
C PHE A 164 16.16 18.61 -6.83
N TYR A 165 16.51 17.76 -7.80
CA TYR A 165 17.04 16.42 -7.50
C TYR A 165 18.29 16.49 -6.61
N GLN A 166 19.22 17.40 -6.88
CA GLN A 166 20.41 17.59 -6.04
C GLN A 166 20.05 18.04 -4.62
N LYS A 167 19.04 18.91 -4.44
CA LYS A 167 18.54 19.26 -3.10
C LYS A 167 17.97 18.06 -2.36
N CYS A 168 17.23 17.20 -3.05
CA CYS A 168 16.71 15.97 -2.47
C CYS A 168 17.84 15.04 -2.00
N LEU A 169 18.92 14.91 -2.77
CA LEU A 169 20.08 14.11 -2.38
C LEU A 169 20.77 14.68 -1.15
N GLN A 170 20.94 16.00 -1.06
CA GLN A 170 21.51 16.66 0.13
C GLN A 170 20.66 16.40 1.37
N GLU A 171 19.34 16.46 1.25
CA GLU A 171 18.42 16.15 2.35
C GLU A 171 18.48 14.67 2.76
N ILE A 172 18.55 13.75 1.80
CA ILE A 172 18.74 12.32 2.08
C ILE A 172 20.05 12.10 2.84
N GLU A 173 21.14 12.72 2.41
CA GLU A 173 22.44 12.60 3.06
C GLU A 173 22.41 13.19 4.49
N ARG A 174 21.75 14.35 4.68
CA ARG A 174 21.53 14.92 6.02
C ARG A 174 20.79 13.93 6.92
N PHE A 175 19.70 13.34 6.45
CA PHE A 175 18.92 12.35 7.20
C PHE A 175 19.79 11.13 7.59
N LYS A 176 20.62 10.63 6.67
CA LYS A 176 21.57 9.54 6.97
C LYS A 176 22.54 9.92 8.08
N GLN A 177 23.13 11.12 8.01
CA GLN A 177 24.07 11.63 9.01
C GLN A 177 23.42 11.82 10.40
N GLU A 178 22.13 12.14 10.43
CA GLU A 178 21.33 12.21 11.66
C GLU A 178 20.91 10.82 12.20
N GLY A 179 21.33 9.73 11.56
CA GLY A 179 20.99 8.34 11.94
C GLY A 179 19.56 7.94 11.57
N LYS A 180 18.89 8.69 10.69
CA LYS A 180 17.54 8.40 10.21
C LYS A 180 17.59 7.30 9.15
N THR A 181 16.56 6.47 9.11
CA THR A 181 16.48 5.35 8.15
C THR A 181 15.73 5.80 6.91
N ILE A 182 16.20 5.40 5.74
CA ILE A 182 15.56 5.78 4.47
C ILE A 182 15.20 4.53 3.68
N PHE A 183 14.00 4.50 3.09
CA PHE A 183 13.62 3.52 2.09
C PHE A 183 13.39 4.22 0.77
N PHE A 184 14.19 3.91 -0.24
CA PHE A 184 14.12 4.51 -1.56
C PHE A 184 13.53 3.51 -2.57
N VAL A 185 12.30 3.76 -3.02
CA VAL A 185 11.62 2.93 -4.02
C VAL A 185 11.81 3.56 -5.39
N SER A 186 12.54 2.86 -6.27
CA SER A 186 12.78 3.33 -7.64
C SER A 186 12.90 2.16 -8.59
N HIS A 187 12.46 2.39 -9.83
CA HIS A 187 12.71 1.47 -10.95
C HIS A 187 14.05 1.77 -11.64
N ALA A 188 14.70 2.90 -11.34
CA ALA A 188 15.99 3.27 -11.90
C ALA A 188 17.14 2.70 -11.06
N ILE A 189 17.78 1.63 -11.58
CA ILE A 189 18.89 0.94 -10.90
C ILE A 189 20.06 1.88 -10.59
N SER A 190 20.35 2.84 -11.47
CA SER A 190 21.44 3.81 -11.27
C SER A 190 21.24 4.65 -10.00
N GLN A 191 20.03 5.17 -9.78
CA GLN A 191 19.70 5.96 -8.58
C GLN A 191 19.79 5.09 -7.32
N VAL A 192 19.30 3.85 -7.39
CA VAL A 192 19.37 2.93 -6.26
C VAL A 192 20.82 2.63 -5.89
N ARG A 193 21.69 2.41 -6.90
CA ARG A 193 23.13 2.21 -6.70
C ARG A 193 23.84 3.41 -6.08
N GLU A 194 23.42 4.61 -6.44
CA GLU A 194 24.00 5.86 -5.95
C GLU A 194 23.63 6.13 -4.49
N ILE A 195 22.38 5.85 -4.10
CA ILE A 195 21.81 6.35 -2.84
C ILE A 195 21.80 5.29 -1.72
N SER A 196 21.67 4.00 -2.08
CA SER A 196 21.35 2.94 -1.12
C SER A 196 22.59 2.23 -0.59
N ASP A 197 22.62 1.93 0.70
CA ASP A 197 23.65 1.11 1.35
C ASP A 197 23.37 -0.39 1.13
N ARG A 198 22.08 -0.77 1.17
CA ARG A 198 21.60 -2.12 0.88
C ARG A 198 20.33 -2.09 0.04
N VAL A 199 19.99 -3.21 -0.60
CA VAL A 199 18.84 -3.27 -1.51
C VAL A 199 18.00 -4.51 -1.26
N VAL A 200 16.68 -4.31 -1.21
CA VAL A 200 15.64 -5.35 -1.25
C VAL A 200 15.16 -5.51 -2.69
N TRP A 201 15.37 -6.67 -3.29
CA TRP A 201 14.78 -7.05 -4.56
C TRP A 201 13.48 -7.82 -4.33
N VAL A 202 12.35 -7.22 -4.71
CA VAL A 202 11.03 -7.84 -4.66
C VAL A 202 10.60 -8.31 -6.06
N HIS A 203 10.10 -9.53 -6.15
CA HIS A 203 9.62 -10.15 -7.38
C HIS A 203 8.31 -10.91 -7.12
N TYR A 204 7.21 -10.44 -7.72
CA TYR A 204 5.86 -11.02 -7.58
C TYR A 204 5.46 -11.39 -6.15
N GLY A 205 5.66 -10.46 -5.23
CA GLY A 205 5.27 -10.59 -3.83
C GLY A 205 6.34 -11.18 -2.93
N GLN A 206 7.38 -11.79 -3.48
CA GLN A 206 8.44 -12.44 -2.71
C GLN A 206 9.71 -11.61 -2.70
N MET A 207 10.45 -11.66 -1.60
CA MET A 207 11.79 -11.08 -1.51
C MET A 207 12.78 -12.06 -2.14
N LYS A 208 13.30 -11.71 -3.31
CA LYS A 208 14.22 -12.57 -4.07
C LYS A 208 15.66 -12.45 -3.58
N MET A 209 16.05 -11.26 -3.15
CA MET A 209 17.37 -11.00 -2.61
C MET A 209 17.35 -9.77 -1.70
N PHE A 210 18.19 -9.78 -0.65
CA PHE A 210 18.43 -8.64 0.21
C PHE A 210 19.90 -8.64 0.65
N GLY A 211 20.60 -7.53 0.48
CA GLY A 211 22.03 -7.47 0.76
C GLY A 211 22.69 -6.19 0.24
N ASP A 212 24.00 -6.28 0.02
CA ASP A 212 24.81 -5.19 -0.51
C ASP A 212 24.26 -4.65 -1.85
N THR A 213 24.25 -3.33 -1.99
CA THR A 213 23.70 -2.66 -3.16
C THR A 213 24.35 -3.11 -4.48
N GLN A 214 25.68 -3.28 -4.52
CA GLN A 214 26.36 -3.65 -5.76
C GLN A 214 26.00 -5.06 -6.18
N GLU A 215 25.99 -5.99 -5.23
CA GLU A 215 25.63 -7.39 -5.47
C GLU A 215 24.19 -7.53 -5.96
N VAL A 216 23.23 -6.97 -5.21
CA VAL A 216 21.81 -7.10 -5.53
C VAL A 216 21.46 -6.39 -6.84
N CYS A 217 22.01 -5.20 -7.08
CA CYS A 217 21.77 -4.50 -8.34
C CYS A 217 22.41 -5.21 -9.54
N LEU A 218 23.55 -5.90 -9.37
CA LEU A 218 24.15 -6.72 -10.43
C LEU A 218 23.23 -7.90 -10.78
N GLU A 219 22.76 -8.67 -9.80
CA GLU A 219 21.86 -9.79 -10.03
C GLU A 219 20.53 -9.35 -10.64
N TYR A 220 19.97 -8.24 -10.17
CA TYR A 220 18.79 -7.65 -10.79
C TYR A 220 19.03 -7.22 -12.24
N SER A 221 20.20 -6.63 -12.55
CA SER A 221 20.55 -6.24 -13.93
C SER A 221 20.64 -7.45 -14.85
N LYS A 222 21.25 -8.56 -14.39
CA LYS A 222 21.30 -9.84 -15.13
C LYS A 222 19.89 -10.37 -15.40
N PHE A 223 19.02 -10.34 -14.38
CA PHE A 223 17.62 -10.72 -14.52
C PHE A 223 16.91 -9.87 -15.58
N ILE A 224 17.02 -8.53 -15.52
CA ILE A 224 16.37 -7.63 -16.49
C ILE A 224 16.87 -7.87 -17.91
N HIS A 225 18.19 -8.05 -18.09
CA HIS A 225 18.77 -8.36 -19.39
C HIS A 225 18.21 -9.66 -19.97
N HIS A 226 18.14 -10.72 -19.16
CA HIS A 226 17.55 -11.99 -19.56
C HIS A 226 16.05 -11.85 -19.86
N PHE A 227 15.31 -11.16 -19.00
CA PHE A 227 13.87 -10.93 -19.16
C PHE A 227 13.55 -10.16 -20.45
N ASN A 228 14.35 -9.15 -20.80
CA ASN A 228 14.16 -8.36 -22.02
C ASN A 228 14.50 -9.13 -23.32
N LYS A 229 15.35 -10.16 -23.25
CA LYS A 229 15.65 -11.04 -24.38
C LYS A 229 14.50 -12.00 -24.71
N LYS A 230 13.61 -12.29 -23.75
CA LYS A 230 12.45 -13.16 -23.98
C LYS A 230 11.47 -12.54 -24.97
N SER A 231 10.88 -13.39 -25.82
CA SER A 231 9.80 -12.98 -26.72
C SER A 231 8.63 -12.42 -25.92
N LYS A 232 7.78 -11.61 -26.57
CA LYS A 232 6.60 -11.02 -25.92
C LYS A 232 5.67 -12.10 -25.36
N SER A 233 5.50 -13.22 -26.08
CA SER A 233 4.68 -14.36 -25.65
C SER A 233 5.25 -15.06 -24.42
N GLU A 234 6.57 -15.25 -24.35
CA GLU A 234 7.24 -15.85 -23.18
C GLU A 234 7.11 -14.95 -21.94
N ARG A 235 7.35 -13.64 -22.08
CA ARG A 235 7.18 -12.68 -20.97
C ARG A 235 5.75 -12.67 -20.43
N LEU A 236 4.76 -12.72 -21.32
CA LEU A 236 3.35 -12.76 -20.94
C LEU A 236 3.00 -14.07 -20.21
N ARG A 237 3.52 -15.22 -20.67
CA ARG A 237 3.31 -16.51 -20.00
C ARG A 237 3.91 -16.51 -18.60
N GLU A 238 5.15 -16.09 -18.45
CA GLU A 238 5.83 -16.00 -17.16
C GLU A 238 5.10 -15.03 -16.21
N GLN A 239 4.67 -13.86 -16.71
CA GLN A 239 3.87 -12.94 -15.91
C GLN A 239 2.53 -13.56 -15.47
N GLN A 240 1.85 -14.29 -16.36
CA GLN A 240 0.60 -14.98 -16.05
C GLN A 240 0.80 -16.06 -14.99
N GLU A 241 1.86 -16.86 -15.10
CA GLU A 241 2.23 -17.90 -14.14
C GLU A 241 2.50 -17.30 -12.76
N MET A 242 3.30 -16.24 -12.70
CA MET A 242 3.62 -15.56 -11.44
C MET A 242 2.37 -14.92 -10.81
N MET A 243 1.54 -14.23 -11.60
CA MET A 243 0.28 -13.65 -11.12
C MET A 243 -0.72 -14.70 -10.64
N ASN A 244 -0.74 -15.88 -11.28
CA ASN A 244 -1.57 -16.99 -10.81
C ASN A 244 -1.04 -17.58 -9.50
N GLY A 245 0.28 -17.60 -9.29
CA GLY A 245 0.89 -17.97 -8.01
C GLY A 245 0.45 -17.07 -6.84
N GLN A 246 0.17 -15.80 -7.12
CA GLN A 246 -0.35 -14.83 -6.13
C GLN A 246 -1.85 -14.98 -5.86
N LYS A 247 -2.59 -15.78 -6.63
CA LYS A 247 -4.02 -16.04 -6.36
C LYS A 247 -4.14 -17.16 -5.33
N ARG A 248 -4.82 -16.86 -4.23
CA ARG A 248 -5.17 -17.85 -3.21
C ARG A 248 -6.67 -18.08 -3.22
N THR A 249 -7.06 -19.35 -3.16
CA THR A 249 -8.47 -19.75 -3.09
C THR A 249 -8.84 -19.98 -1.62
N VAL A 250 -9.80 -19.23 -1.10
CA VAL A 250 -10.41 -19.59 0.18
C VAL A 250 -11.36 -20.76 -0.07
N THR A 251 -11.01 -21.96 0.38
CA THR A 251 -12.04 -22.99 0.58
C THR A 251 -12.85 -22.56 1.79
N SER A 252 -14.14 -22.28 1.58
CA SER A 252 -15.09 -21.84 2.62
C SER A 252 -15.43 -22.95 3.63
N LYS A 253 -14.44 -23.64 4.20
CA LYS A 253 -14.68 -24.75 5.15
C LYS A 253 -15.25 -24.30 6.51
N GLN A 254 -15.34 -22.99 6.79
CA GLN A 254 -15.81 -22.48 8.09
C GLN A 254 -17.22 -21.85 8.11
N LYS A 255 -17.93 -21.68 6.98
CA LYS A 255 -19.32 -21.16 7.00
C LYS A 255 -20.41 -22.25 7.13
N GLY A 256 -20.06 -23.53 6.94
CA GLY A 256 -21.02 -24.64 6.96
C GLY A 256 -21.71 -24.91 8.30
N ASN A 257 -21.10 -24.53 9.43
CA ASN A 257 -21.62 -24.90 10.76
C ASN A 257 -22.68 -23.95 11.33
N ARG A 258 -22.78 -22.69 10.85
CA ARG A 258 -23.80 -21.74 11.34
C ARG A 258 -25.14 -21.92 10.62
N GLY A 259 -25.11 -22.14 9.30
CA GLY A 259 -26.32 -22.38 8.51
C GLY A 259 -27.03 -23.67 8.91
N ALA A 260 -26.30 -24.78 9.05
CA ALA A 260 -26.86 -26.07 9.46
C ALA A 260 -27.52 -26.02 10.85
N LYS A 261 -26.92 -25.32 11.82
CA LYS A 261 -27.51 -25.11 13.15
C LYS A 261 -28.80 -24.27 13.09
N LEU A 262 -28.82 -23.20 12.29
CA LEU A 262 -30.02 -22.37 12.13
C LEU A 262 -31.17 -23.16 11.49
N TRP A 263 -30.89 -23.96 10.46
CA TRP A 263 -31.89 -24.80 9.81
C TRP A 263 -32.37 -25.94 10.71
N GLN A 264 -31.50 -26.57 11.51
CA GLN A 264 -31.94 -27.52 12.54
C GLN A 264 -32.87 -26.87 13.57
N GLN A 265 -32.55 -25.67 14.04
CA GLN A 265 -33.39 -24.93 14.98
C GLN A 265 -34.74 -24.55 14.35
N LEU A 266 -34.75 -24.01 13.13
CA LEU A 266 -36.00 -23.66 12.44
C LEU A 266 -36.85 -24.87 12.10
N PHE A 267 -36.25 -25.98 11.69
CA PHE A 267 -36.97 -27.23 11.40
C PHE A 267 -37.59 -27.82 12.67
N SER A 268 -36.84 -27.83 13.79
CA SER A 268 -37.36 -28.25 15.09
C SER A 268 -38.51 -27.37 15.60
N ALA A 269 -38.41 -26.05 15.40
CA ALA A 269 -39.47 -25.11 15.77
C ALA A 269 -40.72 -25.28 14.91
N SER A 270 -40.57 -25.51 13.60
CA SER A 270 -41.72 -25.80 12.72
C SER A 270 -42.40 -27.13 13.06
N LEU A 271 -41.64 -28.15 13.45
CA LEU A 271 -42.20 -29.45 13.85
C LEU A 271 -43.02 -29.31 15.14
N LEU A 272 -42.51 -28.57 16.13
CA LEU A 272 -43.22 -28.26 17.37
C LEU A 272 -44.51 -27.46 17.11
N LEU A 273 -44.47 -26.49 16.20
CA LEU A 273 -45.65 -25.70 15.84
C LEU A 273 -46.72 -26.59 15.18
N LEU A 274 -46.29 -27.51 14.33
CA LEU A 274 -47.18 -28.44 13.61
C LEU A 274 -47.80 -29.46 14.58
N VAL A 275 -47.03 -29.96 15.55
CA VAL A 275 -47.55 -30.80 16.65
C VAL A 275 -48.57 -30.04 17.50
N LEU A 276 -48.28 -28.78 17.86
CA LEU A 276 -49.22 -27.94 18.64
C LEU A 276 -50.53 -27.67 17.88
N ILE A 277 -50.45 -27.43 16.57
CA ILE A 277 -51.62 -27.25 15.72
C ILE A 277 -52.45 -28.54 15.64
N ILE A 278 -51.80 -29.70 15.49
CA ILE A 278 -52.49 -31.00 15.48
C ILE A 278 -53.15 -31.29 16.83
N SER A 279 -52.46 -31.04 17.96
CA SER A 279 -53.04 -31.27 19.29
C SER A 279 -54.20 -30.32 19.59
N ALA A 280 -54.10 -29.04 19.19
CA ALA A 280 -55.19 -28.08 19.34
C ALA A 280 -56.41 -28.46 18.47
N TRP A 281 -56.17 -29.00 17.27
CA TRP A 281 -57.22 -29.51 16.40
C TRP A 281 -57.91 -30.74 16.99
N GLN A 282 -57.17 -31.67 17.62
CA GLN A 282 -57.74 -32.83 18.31
C GLN A 282 -58.58 -32.45 19.54
N MET A 283 -58.19 -31.41 20.30
CA MET A 283 -59.00 -30.91 21.43
C MET A 283 -60.31 -30.24 21.00
N PHE A 284 -60.40 -29.73 19.76
CA PHE A 284 -61.62 -29.11 19.24
C PHE A 284 -62.62 -30.11 18.64
N GLN A 285 -62.23 -31.39 18.50
CA GLN A 285 -63.04 -32.48 17.93
C GLN A 285 -63.69 -33.39 18.99
N ASN A 286 -63.38 -33.20 20.28
CA ASN A 286 -64.01 -33.86 21.44
C ASN A 286 -64.87 -32.86 22.23
#